data_AF-A0AAV0CKH7-F1
#
_entry.id   AF-A0AAV0CKH7-F1
#
_cell.length_a   1.000
_cell.length_b   1.000
_cell.length_c   1.000
_cell.angle_alpha   90.00
_cell.angle_beta   90.00
_cell.angle_gamma   90.00
#
_symmetry.space_group_name_H-M   'P 1'
#
loop_
_entity.id
_entity.type
_entity.pdbx_description
1 polymer ?
#
loop_
_entity_poly.entity_id
_entity_poly.type
_entity_poly.pdbx_seq_one_letter_code
_entity_poly.pdbx_strand_id
1 'polypeptide(L)'
;MSMFLSCCRKTSDPSVPPSAGGVGAGRSRRRWGFKEVVMVVWYTVAYVLEFVLRSLWLKDRKTALSGGAGVELWPRKLATAKFTINDMKTVKNAVAGATINDVLFGIVACGLSRYLAIGSSKEVKDGVRITGMAMVNLRPQPGPQEMTKLMNSDKSGTMWGNKFGFMLLPVHCFHASNDPLQFVKRAKSMIDKKKLSLEAICSYKLGVFLMSFLGVKLMSLFNYRIICNTTFAISNVMGPQEEISIAGNPVTYIRNTPSSCPHAITIHMVSYDGKADLQILVAKDIIPDPDVLARYFEDALMEMKKQATQDQSTSKF
;
A
#
# COMPACT_ATOMS: atom_id res chain seq x y z
N MET A 1 12.27 -3.78 7.06
CA MET A 1 11.97 -5.16 7.49
C MET A 1 13.23 -6.02 7.56
N SER A 2 14.03 -6.21 6.50
CA SER A 2 15.22 -7.10 6.54
C SER A 2 16.20 -6.79 7.69
N MET A 3 16.55 -5.52 7.90
CA MET A 3 17.43 -5.09 9.01
C MET A 3 16.80 -5.31 10.40
N PHE A 4 15.47 -5.17 10.52
CA PHE A 4 14.78 -5.47 11.77
C PHE A 4 14.83 -6.98 12.06
N LEU A 5 14.59 -7.81 11.04
CA LEU A 5 14.60 -9.27 11.17
C LEU A 5 15.99 -9.84 11.47
N SER A 6 17.09 -9.20 11.07
CA SER A 6 18.44 -9.66 11.45
C SER A 6 18.69 -9.59 12.95
N CYS A 7 17.99 -8.69 13.65
CA CYS A 7 18.06 -8.55 15.11
C CYS A 7 17.10 -9.50 15.85
N CYS A 8 16.29 -10.27 15.11
CA CYS A 8 15.27 -11.15 15.67
C CYS A 8 15.69 -12.62 15.57
N ARG A 9 15.11 -13.47 16.42
CA ARG A 9 15.21 -14.94 16.37
C ARG A 9 13.82 -15.57 16.44
N LYS A 10 13.65 -16.80 15.97
CA LYS A 10 12.39 -17.52 16.21
C LYS A 10 12.23 -17.79 17.71
N THR A 11 11.01 -17.67 18.22
CA THR A 11 10.74 -18.00 19.64
C THR A 11 10.87 -19.50 19.89
N SER A 12 10.52 -20.33 18.90
CA SER A 12 10.63 -21.80 18.98
C SER A 12 12.06 -22.32 18.89
N ASP A 13 12.93 -21.64 18.14
CA ASP A 13 14.34 -21.98 17.99
C ASP A 13 15.21 -20.71 17.88
N PRO A 14 15.84 -20.29 18.99
CA PRO A 14 16.68 -19.09 19.03
C PRO A 14 17.92 -19.14 18.13
N SER A 15 18.30 -20.31 17.61
CA SER A 15 19.44 -20.44 16.70
C SER A 15 19.08 -20.08 15.25
N VAL A 16 17.79 -20.03 14.90
CA VAL A 16 17.30 -19.86 13.54
C VAL A 16 16.80 -18.43 13.29
N PRO A 17 17.21 -17.77 12.21
CA PRO A 17 16.66 -16.47 11.82
C PRO A 17 15.20 -16.61 11.37
N PRO A 18 14.38 -15.57 11.58
CA PRO A 18 12.98 -15.61 11.16
C PRO A 18 12.84 -15.64 9.64
N SER A 19 11.84 -16.38 9.16
CA SER A 19 11.50 -16.44 7.76
C SER A 19 11.02 -15.08 7.27
N ALA A 20 11.77 -14.44 6.37
CA ALA A 20 11.30 -13.26 5.66
C ALA A 20 10.34 -13.73 4.56
N GLY A 21 9.07 -13.30 4.62
CA GLY A 21 8.10 -13.54 3.56
C GLY A 21 8.58 -12.90 2.25
N GLY A 22 9.24 -13.69 1.40
CA GLY A 22 9.65 -13.25 0.07
C GLY A 22 8.44 -13.19 -0.84
N VAL A 23 8.16 -12.02 -1.41
CA VAL A 23 7.36 -11.97 -2.65
C VAL A 23 8.27 -12.54 -3.73
N GLY A 24 8.08 -13.81 -4.05
CA GLY A 24 8.93 -14.55 -4.98
C GLY A 24 9.22 -13.70 -6.21
N ALA A 25 10.49 -13.33 -6.42
CA ALA A 25 10.98 -12.71 -7.63
C ALA A 25 11.07 -13.77 -8.75
N GLY A 26 9.98 -14.49 -8.99
CA GLY A 26 9.81 -15.30 -10.18
C GLY A 26 9.49 -14.39 -11.35
N ARG A 27 10.47 -13.65 -11.86
CA ARG A 27 10.40 -13.19 -13.25
C ARG A 27 10.57 -14.41 -14.14
N SER A 28 9.50 -15.22 -14.23
CA SER A 28 9.32 -16.07 -15.40
C SER A 28 9.43 -15.14 -16.60
N ARG A 29 10.36 -15.45 -17.50
CA ARG A 29 10.58 -14.74 -18.76
C ARG A 29 9.38 -15.04 -19.66
N ARG A 30 8.21 -14.52 -19.29
CA ARG A 30 6.97 -14.70 -20.01
C ARG A 30 7.13 -13.97 -21.33
N ARG A 31 7.12 -14.72 -22.44
CA ARG A 31 7.01 -14.13 -23.78
C ARG A 31 5.68 -13.41 -23.84
N TRP A 32 5.72 -12.09 -23.95
CA TRP A 32 4.52 -11.28 -24.09
C TRP A 32 4.02 -11.36 -25.52
N GLY A 33 2.72 -11.58 -25.69
CA GLY A 33 2.08 -11.44 -26.99
C GLY A 33 2.04 -9.98 -27.43
N PHE A 34 1.89 -9.72 -28.73
CA PHE A 34 1.81 -8.35 -29.27
C PHE A 34 0.77 -7.48 -28.55
N LYS A 35 -0.43 -8.03 -28.28
CA LYS A 35 -1.48 -7.34 -27.52
C LYS A 35 -1.06 -6.96 -26.10
N GLU A 36 -0.35 -7.85 -25.40
CA GLU A 36 0.16 -7.56 -24.05
C GLU A 36 1.20 -6.44 -24.08
N VAL A 37 2.11 -6.45 -25.07
CA VAL A 37 3.10 -5.38 -25.27
C VAL A 37 2.42 -4.03 -25.51
N VAL A 38 1.43 -3.99 -26.41
CA VAL A 38 0.67 -2.76 -26.69
C VAL A 38 -0.02 -2.23 -25.44
N MET A 39 -0.65 -3.10 -24.64
CA MET A 39 -1.28 -2.70 -23.38
C MET A 39 -0.27 -2.17 -22.36
N VAL A 40 0.90 -2.80 -22.24
CA VAL A 40 1.96 -2.34 -21.32
C VAL A 40 2.47 -0.97 -21.73
N VAL A 41 2.72 -0.74 -23.02
CA VAL A 41 3.14 0.57 -23.53
C VAL A 41 2.06 1.62 -23.25
N TRP A 42 0.80 1.33 -23.60
CA TRP A 42 -0.31 2.24 -23.40
C TRP A 42 -0.50 2.63 -21.92
N TYR A 43 -0.59 1.65 -21.02
CA TYR A 43 -0.74 1.93 -19.59
C TYR A 43 0.48 2.65 -19.01
N THR A 44 1.69 2.32 -19.46
CA THR A 44 2.90 3.02 -19.02
C THR A 44 2.87 4.48 -19.42
N VAL A 45 2.56 4.80 -20.69
CA VAL A 45 2.47 6.18 -21.16
C VAL A 45 1.38 6.94 -20.40
N ALA A 46 0.18 6.38 -20.28
CA ALA A 46 -0.94 7.03 -19.60
C ALA A 46 -0.63 7.34 -18.12
N TYR A 47 -0.07 6.38 -17.38
CA TYR A 47 0.20 6.56 -15.96
C TYR A 47 1.45 7.40 -15.67
N VAL A 48 2.49 7.32 -16.50
CA VAL A 48 3.64 8.22 -16.38
C VAL A 48 3.24 9.65 -16.70
N LEU A 49 2.39 9.87 -17.71
CA LEU A 49 1.85 11.19 -18.01
C LEU A 49 1.02 11.72 -16.84
N GLU A 50 0.12 10.89 -16.27
CA GLU A 50 -0.65 11.28 -15.07
C GLU A 50 0.28 11.63 -13.89
N PHE A 51 1.32 10.84 -13.66
CA PHE A 51 2.32 11.06 -12.62
C PHE A 51 3.02 12.42 -12.80
N VAL A 52 3.49 12.72 -14.02
CA VAL A 52 4.11 14.00 -14.35
C VAL A 52 3.11 15.15 -14.21
N LEU A 53 1.90 15.03 -14.73
CA LEU A 53 0.87 16.06 -14.57
C LEU A 53 0.57 16.36 -13.10
N ARG A 54 0.51 15.32 -12.24
CA ARG A 54 0.33 15.49 -10.79
C ARG A 54 1.52 16.11 -10.09
N SER A 55 2.74 15.89 -10.56
CA SER A 55 3.91 16.60 -10.02
C SER A 55 3.92 18.09 -10.35
N LEU A 56 3.24 18.49 -11.43
CA LEU A 56 3.20 19.86 -11.92
C LEU A 56 2.00 20.63 -11.35
N TRP A 57 0.78 20.21 -11.71
CA TRP A 57 -0.45 21.00 -11.48
C TRP A 57 -1.70 20.20 -11.13
N LEU A 58 -1.78 18.89 -11.45
CA LEU A 58 -2.99 18.11 -11.22
C LEU A 58 -3.10 17.73 -9.74
N LYS A 59 -4.21 18.09 -9.10
CA LYS A 59 -4.48 17.78 -7.68
C LYS A 59 -5.83 17.09 -7.54
N ASP A 60 -5.97 16.29 -6.50
CA ASP A 60 -7.29 15.80 -6.12
C ASP A 60 -8.19 16.95 -5.65
N ARG A 61 -9.51 16.77 -5.75
CA ARG A 61 -10.49 17.69 -5.17
C ARG A 61 -10.27 17.73 -3.65
N LYS A 62 -10.40 18.91 -3.04
CA LYS A 62 -10.34 19.04 -1.59
C LYS A 62 -11.52 18.31 -0.94
N THR A 63 -11.23 17.50 0.07
CA THR A 63 -12.17 16.68 0.85
C THR A 63 -11.77 16.73 2.33
N ALA A 64 -12.57 16.12 3.20
CA ALA A 64 -12.24 15.93 4.63
C ALA A 64 -10.97 15.09 4.88
N LEU A 65 -10.40 14.46 3.85
CA LEU A 65 -9.17 13.66 3.93
C LEU A 65 -7.96 14.39 3.34
N SER A 66 -8.14 15.61 2.81
CA SER A 66 -7.08 16.31 2.09
C SER A 66 -6.03 16.90 3.03
N GLY A 67 -4.79 16.43 2.86
CA GLY A 67 -3.61 17.09 3.42
C GLY A 67 -3.04 18.15 2.47
N GLY A 68 -1.76 18.44 2.63
CA GLY A 68 -1.03 19.37 1.78
C GLY A 68 0.17 19.95 2.49
N ALA A 69 0.74 20.99 1.86
CA ALA A 69 1.93 21.65 2.37
C ALA A 69 1.74 22.18 3.79
N GLY A 70 2.68 21.87 4.69
CA GLY A 70 2.68 22.28 6.09
C GLY A 70 2.00 21.29 7.03
N VAL A 71 1.14 20.39 6.53
CA VAL A 71 0.48 19.35 7.35
C VAL A 71 1.49 18.36 7.94
N GLU A 72 2.66 18.19 7.31
CA GLU A 72 3.78 17.41 7.85
C GLU A 72 4.23 17.86 9.24
N LEU A 73 4.01 19.13 9.61
CA LEU A 73 4.38 19.69 10.91
C LEU A 73 3.28 19.56 11.96
N TRP A 74 2.08 19.11 11.57
CA TRP A 74 0.92 19.08 12.47
C TRP A 74 0.96 17.87 13.42
N PRO A 75 0.39 18.01 14.64
CA PRO A 75 0.26 16.90 15.57
C PRO A 75 -0.45 15.70 14.94
N ARG A 76 0.05 14.50 15.25
CA ARG A 76 -0.49 13.25 14.72
C ARG A 76 -1.27 12.46 15.76
N LYS A 77 -2.35 11.83 15.34
CA LYS A 77 -3.03 10.77 16.09
C LYS A 77 -2.88 9.44 15.35
N LEU A 78 -2.81 8.36 16.10
CA LEU A 78 -2.66 7.01 15.58
C LEU A 78 -3.85 6.17 16.03
N ALA A 79 -4.48 5.48 15.08
CA ALA A 79 -5.38 4.37 15.35
C ALA A 79 -4.84 3.11 14.68
N THR A 80 -5.33 1.94 15.12
CA THR A 80 -4.97 0.65 14.53
C THR A 80 -6.24 -0.14 14.28
N ALA A 81 -6.49 -0.51 13.02
CA ALA A 81 -7.46 -1.53 12.67
C ALA A 81 -6.76 -2.89 12.67
N LYS A 82 -7.40 -3.91 13.26
CA LYS A 82 -6.86 -5.25 13.40
C LYS A 82 -7.59 -6.23 12.51
N PHE A 83 -6.83 -6.99 11.74
CA PHE A 83 -7.37 -8.02 10.87
C PHE A 83 -6.72 -9.37 11.14
N THR A 84 -7.40 -10.44 10.76
CA THR A 84 -6.76 -11.75 10.62
C THR A 84 -6.45 -12.00 9.15
N ILE A 85 -5.29 -12.58 8.87
CA ILE A 85 -4.92 -12.98 7.50
C ILE A 85 -5.89 -14.02 6.95
N ASN A 86 -6.49 -14.84 7.82
CA ASN A 86 -7.48 -15.83 7.40
C ASN A 86 -8.76 -15.17 6.86
N ASP A 87 -9.27 -14.13 7.52
CA ASP A 87 -10.44 -13.41 7.05
C ASP A 87 -10.18 -12.73 5.70
N MET A 88 -8.99 -12.13 5.54
CA MET A 88 -8.57 -11.56 4.25
C MET A 88 -8.45 -12.64 3.16
N LYS A 89 -7.99 -13.85 3.50
CA LYS A 89 -7.92 -14.99 2.57
C LYS A 89 -9.32 -15.45 2.14
N THR A 90 -10.29 -15.47 3.05
CA THR A 90 -11.69 -15.80 2.72
C THR A 90 -12.24 -14.84 1.66
N VAL A 91 -12.08 -13.54 1.86
CA VAL A 91 -12.51 -12.52 0.89
C VAL A 91 -11.74 -12.64 -0.43
N LYS A 92 -10.42 -12.83 -0.37
CA LYS A 92 -9.57 -13.04 -1.55
C LYS A 92 -10.09 -14.20 -2.40
N ASN A 93 -10.46 -15.33 -1.78
CA ASN A 93 -10.89 -16.52 -2.50
C ASN A 93 -12.28 -16.36 -3.15
N ALA A 94 -13.12 -15.45 -2.67
CA ALA A 94 -14.41 -15.15 -3.30
C ALA A 94 -14.30 -14.29 -4.57
N VAL A 95 -13.18 -13.60 -4.79
CA VAL A 95 -12.96 -12.79 -5.99
C VAL A 95 -11.91 -13.45 -6.88
N ALA A 96 -12.33 -13.90 -8.06
CA ALA A 96 -11.47 -14.62 -8.99
C ALA A 96 -10.14 -13.88 -9.27
N GLY A 97 -9.02 -14.54 -8.99
CA GLY A 97 -7.67 -14.02 -9.20
C GLY A 97 -7.24 -12.88 -8.27
N ALA A 98 -7.99 -12.58 -7.20
CA ALA A 98 -7.60 -11.55 -6.25
C ALA A 98 -6.42 -11.98 -5.37
N THR A 99 -5.71 -10.98 -4.85
CA THR A 99 -4.59 -11.09 -3.92
C THR A 99 -4.92 -10.35 -2.61
N ILE A 100 -4.15 -10.59 -1.56
CA ILE A 100 -4.33 -9.90 -0.26
C ILE A 100 -4.17 -8.38 -0.40
N ASN A 101 -3.33 -7.91 -1.33
CA ASN A 101 -3.19 -6.47 -1.61
C ASN A 101 -4.48 -5.88 -2.19
N ASP A 102 -5.20 -6.63 -3.03
CA ASP A 102 -6.47 -6.18 -3.61
C ASP A 102 -7.56 -6.11 -2.54
N VAL A 103 -7.57 -7.06 -1.60
CA VAL A 103 -8.47 -7.04 -0.44
C VAL A 103 -8.15 -5.86 0.48
N LEU A 104 -6.88 -5.63 0.83
CA LEU A 104 -6.46 -4.46 1.63
C LEU A 104 -6.92 -3.16 0.97
N PHE A 105 -6.67 -3.01 -0.33
CA PHE A 105 -7.05 -1.79 -1.04
C PHE A 105 -8.58 -1.65 -1.15
N GLY A 106 -9.31 -2.76 -1.28
CA GLY A 106 -10.77 -2.78 -1.22
C GLY A 106 -11.31 -2.31 0.13
N ILE A 107 -10.72 -2.78 1.24
CA ILE A 107 -11.06 -2.34 2.61
C ILE A 107 -10.83 -0.85 2.76
N VAL A 108 -9.66 -0.35 2.37
CA VAL A 108 -9.32 1.07 2.44
C VAL A 108 -10.30 1.91 1.60
N ALA A 109 -10.58 1.49 0.36
CA ALA A 109 -11.52 2.19 -0.50
C ALA A 109 -12.93 2.25 0.10
N CYS A 110 -13.41 1.15 0.69
CA CYS A 110 -14.72 1.09 1.34
C CYS A 110 -14.77 1.99 2.57
N GLY A 111 -13.80 1.88 3.49
CA GLY A 111 -13.80 2.67 4.71
C GLY A 111 -13.61 4.17 4.48
N LEU A 112 -12.76 4.57 3.52
CA LEU A 112 -12.63 5.98 3.13
C LEU A 112 -13.92 6.51 2.48
N SER A 113 -14.61 5.69 1.68
CA SER A 113 -15.91 6.07 1.10
C SER A 113 -16.96 6.31 2.19
N ARG A 114 -17.00 5.46 3.23
CA ARG A 114 -17.89 5.62 4.39
C ARG A 114 -17.59 6.88 5.17
N TYR A 115 -16.31 7.13 5.45
CA TYR A 115 -15.89 8.32 6.18
C TYR A 115 -16.28 9.62 5.45
N LEU A 116 -16.05 9.68 4.13
CA LEU A 116 -16.45 10.82 3.31
C LEU A 116 -17.98 10.98 3.25
N ALA A 117 -18.75 9.89 3.27
CA ALA A 117 -20.21 9.95 3.20
C ALA A 117 -20.84 10.63 4.43
N ILE A 118 -20.21 10.50 5.59
CA ILE A 118 -20.67 11.08 6.86
C ILE A 118 -20.34 12.57 6.91
N GLY A 119 -19.13 12.95 6.49
CA GLY A 119 -18.68 14.34 6.49
C GLY A 119 -19.39 15.22 5.44
N SER A 120 -19.77 14.65 4.30
CA SER A 120 -20.51 15.38 3.26
C SER A 120 -21.24 14.43 2.30
N SER A 121 -22.56 14.32 2.45
CA SER A 121 -23.41 13.49 1.57
C SER A 121 -23.33 13.89 0.08
N LYS A 122 -22.99 15.16 -0.23
CA LYS A 122 -22.80 15.65 -1.60
C LYS A 122 -21.53 15.10 -2.26
N GLU A 123 -20.42 15.02 -1.53
CA GLU A 123 -19.14 14.55 -2.08
C GLU A 123 -19.19 13.10 -2.55
N VAL A 124 -19.96 12.26 -1.86
CA VAL A 124 -20.10 10.84 -2.22
C VAL A 124 -21.13 10.60 -3.33
N LYS A 125 -22.14 11.48 -3.47
CA LYS A 125 -23.13 11.42 -4.56
C LYS A 125 -22.53 11.72 -5.93
N ASP A 126 -21.54 12.61 -5.98
CA ASP A 126 -20.88 13.01 -7.24
C ASP A 126 -19.72 12.08 -7.66
N GLY A 127 -19.41 11.04 -6.88
CA GLY A 127 -18.33 10.10 -7.19
C GLY A 127 -16.93 10.72 -7.07
N VAL A 128 -16.54 11.14 -5.86
CA VAL A 128 -15.22 11.75 -5.64
C VAL A 128 -14.09 10.76 -5.88
N ARG A 129 -13.14 11.17 -6.72
CA ARG A 129 -11.89 10.47 -6.95
C ARG A 129 -10.81 11.02 -6.03
N ILE A 130 -10.27 10.15 -5.16
CA ILE A 130 -9.07 10.42 -4.36
C ILE A 130 -7.93 9.54 -4.85
N THR A 131 -6.69 10.00 -4.72
CA THR A 131 -5.51 9.26 -5.18
C THR A 131 -4.64 8.88 -4.00
N GLY A 132 -4.43 7.58 -3.84
CA GLY A 132 -3.43 7.03 -2.94
C GLY A 132 -2.05 7.02 -3.59
N MET A 133 -1.00 7.12 -2.79
CA MET A 133 0.37 6.93 -3.23
C MET A 133 0.95 5.68 -2.56
N ALA A 134 1.44 4.74 -3.37
CA ALA A 134 2.16 3.57 -2.90
C ALA A 134 3.62 3.61 -3.31
N MET A 135 4.49 3.09 -2.44
CA MET A 135 5.91 2.91 -2.73
C MET A 135 6.18 1.44 -3.02
N VAL A 136 6.76 1.16 -4.19
CA VAL A 136 7.06 -0.19 -4.65
C VAL A 136 8.55 -0.41 -4.57
N ASN A 137 8.97 -1.42 -3.81
CA ASN A 137 10.37 -1.82 -3.77
C ASN A 137 10.80 -2.39 -5.13
N LEU A 138 11.82 -1.79 -5.73
CA LEU A 138 12.38 -2.19 -7.03
C LEU A 138 13.64 -3.04 -6.89
N ARG A 139 14.08 -3.34 -5.65
CA ARG A 139 15.21 -4.23 -5.41
C ARG A 139 14.83 -5.68 -5.76
N PRO A 140 15.72 -6.45 -6.41
CA PRO A 140 15.57 -7.90 -6.46
C PRO A 140 15.55 -8.44 -5.03
N GLN A 141 14.57 -9.29 -4.71
CA GLN A 141 14.49 -9.97 -3.40
C GLN A 141 14.70 -11.48 -3.56
N PRO A 142 15.95 -11.97 -3.59
CA PRO A 142 16.24 -13.41 -3.65
C PRO A 142 16.11 -14.10 -2.28
N GLY A 143 15.01 -13.87 -1.55
CA GLY A 143 14.77 -14.46 -0.22
C GLY A 143 15.33 -13.66 0.96
N PRO A 144 15.49 -14.27 2.16
CA PRO A 144 16.03 -13.62 3.34
C PRO A 144 17.42 -13.03 3.05
N GLN A 145 17.51 -11.71 3.04
CA GLN A 145 18.77 -11.02 2.78
C GLN A 145 19.60 -11.04 4.07
N GLU A 146 20.64 -11.87 4.13
CA GLU A 146 21.65 -11.79 5.18
C GLU A 146 22.40 -10.47 5.06
N MET A 147 22.43 -9.71 6.16
CA MET A 147 23.02 -8.37 6.20
C MET A 147 24.50 -8.37 5.78
N THR A 148 25.24 -9.42 6.12
CA THR A 148 26.66 -9.60 5.75
C THR A 148 26.85 -9.71 4.23
N LYS A 149 25.89 -10.32 3.50
CA LYS A 149 25.92 -10.40 2.03
C LYS A 149 25.55 -9.07 1.36
N LEU A 150 24.81 -8.20 2.06
CA LEU A 150 24.47 -6.85 1.60
C LEU A 150 25.61 -5.84 1.85
N MET A 151 26.36 -6.00 2.94
CA MET A 151 27.53 -5.16 3.24
C MET A 151 28.72 -5.46 2.32
N ASN A 152 28.90 -6.73 1.94
CA ASN A 152 29.97 -7.18 1.04
C ASN A 152 29.56 -7.04 -0.44
N SER A 153 29.08 -5.85 -0.82
CA SER A 153 28.40 -5.57 -2.10
C SER A 153 29.26 -5.69 -3.36
N ASP A 154 30.58 -5.88 -3.25
CA ASP A 154 31.48 -6.01 -4.39
C ASP A 154 31.31 -7.32 -5.18
N LYS A 155 30.69 -8.35 -4.58
CA LYS A 155 30.59 -9.70 -5.21
C LYS A 155 29.17 -10.26 -5.37
N SER A 156 28.14 -9.69 -4.72
CA SER A 156 26.82 -10.33 -4.59
C SER A 156 25.73 -9.81 -5.54
N GLY A 157 26.01 -8.83 -6.40
CA GLY A 157 25.02 -8.23 -7.31
C GLY A 157 23.84 -7.52 -6.61
N THR A 158 23.84 -7.48 -5.28
CA THR A 158 22.83 -6.82 -4.44
C THR A 158 23.47 -5.61 -3.76
N MET A 159 23.29 -4.42 -4.35
CA MET A 159 23.77 -3.17 -3.77
C MET A 159 23.00 -2.79 -2.51
N TRP A 160 23.72 -2.25 -1.52
CA TRP A 160 23.17 -1.55 -0.37
C TRP A 160 22.44 -0.26 -0.82
N GLY A 161 21.36 0.12 -0.14
CA GLY A 161 20.62 1.35 -0.38
C GLY A 161 19.13 1.19 -0.73
N ASN A 162 18.45 2.32 -0.90
CA ASN A 162 17.02 2.37 -1.19
C ASN A 162 16.77 2.46 -2.70
N LYS A 163 16.00 1.50 -3.23
CA LYS A 163 15.55 1.52 -4.63
C LYS A 163 14.06 1.26 -4.67
N PHE A 164 13.27 2.33 -4.70
CA PHE A 164 11.82 2.24 -4.75
C PHE A 164 11.25 3.22 -5.79
N GLY A 165 10.10 2.87 -6.35
CA GLY A 165 9.33 3.73 -7.23
C GLY A 165 8.01 4.11 -6.60
N PHE A 166 7.42 5.19 -7.08
CA PHE A 166 6.06 5.57 -6.73
C PHE A 166 5.05 4.98 -7.72
N MET A 167 3.89 4.60 -7.20
CA MET A 167 2.73 4.16 -7.94
C MET A 167 1.50 4.90 -7.43
N LEU A 168 0.78 5.57 -8.32
CA LEU A 168 -0.44 6.29 -7.97
C LEU A 168 -1.65 5.36 -8.07
N LEU A 169 -2.47 5.32 -7.03
CA LEU A 169 -3.59 4.39 -6.89
C LEU A 169 -4.90 5.20 -6.78
N PRO A 170 -5.58 5.48 -7.91
CA PRO A 170 -6.83 6.20 -7.87
C PRO A 170 -7.96 5.35 -7.29
N VAL A 171 -8.63 5.89 -6.28
CA VAL A 171 -9.81 5.35 -5.64
C VAL A 171 -11.00 6.20 -6.01
N HIS A 172 -12.06 5.56 -6.50
CA HIS A 172 -13.34 6.22 -6.69
C HIS A 172 -14.17 5.91 -5.46
N CYS A 173 -14.51 6.96 -4.70
CA CYS A 173 -15.37 6.84 -3.54
C CYS A 173 -16.81 7.03 -4.00
N PHE A 174 -17.67 6.07 -3.66
CA PHE A 174 -19.08 6.06 -4.03
C PHE A 174 -19.89 5.62 -2.81
N HIS A 175 -21.20 5.89 -2.84
CA HIS A 175 -22.08 5.45 -1.77
C HIS A 175 -21.99 3.93 -1.61
N ALA A 176 -22.09 3.43 -0.38
CA ALA A 176 -21.96 2.01 -0.09
C ALA A 176 -22.85 1.21 -1.05
N SER A 177 -22.19 0.45 -1.95
CA SER A 177 -22.86 -0.44 -2.89
C SER A 177 -23.47 -1.60 -2.12
N ASN A 178 -24.57 -2.15 -2.63
CA ASN A 178 -25.17 -3.37 -2.07
C ASN A 178 -24.21 -4.57 -2.13
N ASP A 179 -23.17 -4.54 -2.97
CA ASP A 179 -22.11 -5.57 -3.04
C ASP A 179 -20.77 -5.04 -2.47
N PRO A 180 -20.41 -5.38 -1.21
CA PRO A 180 -19.12 -5.02 -0.61
C PRO A 180 -17.91 -5.56 -1.39
N LEU A 181 -18.05 -6.70 -2.09
CA LEU A 181 -16.96 -7.28 -2.89
C LEU A 181 -16.66 -6.46 -4.15
N GLN A 182 -17.56 -5.54 -4.54
CA GLN A 182 -17.32 -4.64 -5.67
C GLN A 182 -16.08 -3.76 -5.45
N PHE A 183 -15.80 -3.35 -4.21
CA PHE A 183 -14.58 -2.60 -3.89
C PHE A 183 -13.32 -3.43 -4.19
N VAL A 184 -13.31 -4.72 -3.85
CA VAL A 184 -12.21 -5.64 -4.13
C VAL A 184 -12.06 -5.90 -5.63
N LYS A 185 -13.18 -6.09 -6.35
CA LYS A 185 -13.18 -6.27 -7.82
C LYS A 185 -12.59 -5.03 -8.53
N ARG A 186 -12.96 -3.82 -8.10
CA ARG A 186 -12.42 -2.55 -8.63
C ARG A 186 -10.94 -2.38 -8.29
N ALA A 187 -10.57 -2.67 -7.04
CA ALA A 187 -9.18 -2.63 -6.59
C ALA A 187 -8.30 -3.55 -7.44
N LYS A 188 -8.73 -4.80 -7.64
CA LYS A 188 -8.06 -5.78 -8.50
C LYS A 188 -7.89 -5.25 -9.94
N SER A 189 -8.97 -4.77 -10.56
CA SER A 189 -8.90 -4.25 -11.93
C SER A 189 -7.91 -3.09 -12.08
N MET A 190 -7.88 -2.18 -11.10
CA MET A 190 -6.94 -1.06 -11.07
C MET A 190 -5.50 -1.53 -10.84
N ILE A 191 -5.27 -2.38 -9.84
CA ILE A 191 -3.94 -2.87 -9.47
C ILE A 191 -3.34 -3.73 -10.60
N ASP A 192 -4.13 -4.55 -11.28
CA ASP A 192 -3.65 -5.36 -12.40
C ASP A 192 -3.18 -4.47 -13.57
N LYS A 193 -3.91 -3.39 -13.90
CA LYS A 193 -3.46 -2.39 -14.90
C LYS A 193 -2.17 -1.69 -14.44
N LYS A 194 -2.06 -1.37 -13.16
CA LYS A 194 -0.87 -0.73 -12.56
C LYS A 194 0.34 -1.67 -12.47
N LYS A 195 0.14 -2.98 -12.30
CA LYS A 195 1.20 -4.00 -12.35
C LYS A 195 1.72 -4.23 -13.77
N LEU A 196 0.84 -4.11 -14.77
CA LEU A 196 1.25 -4.14 -16.18
C LEU A 196 2.05 -2.90 -16.57
N SER A 197 1.76 -1.75 -15.96
CA SER A 197 2.52 -0.54 -16.22
C SER A 197 3.93 -0.60 -15.60
N LEU A 198 4.87 0.07 -16.25
CA LEU A 198 6.22 0.26 -15.69
C LEU A 198 6.29 1.53 -14.84
N GLU A 199 5.17 2.05 -14.32
CA GLU A 199 5.07 3.34 -13.62
C GLU A 199 6.08 3.47 -12.49
N ALA A 200 6.22 2.45 -11.63
CA ALA A 200 7.18 2.49 -10.53
C ALA A 200 8.64 2.53 -11.03
N ILE A 201 8.96 1.80 -12.10
CA ILE A 201 10.32 1.81 -12.68
C ILE A 201 10.60 3.16 -13.34
N CYS A 202 9.63 3.69 -14.08
CA CYS A 202 9.71 4.99 -14.73
C CYS A 202 9.82 6.12 -13.71
N SER A 203 9.05 6.10 -12.62
CA SER A 203 9.13 7.13 -11.58
C SER A 203 10.48 7.14 -10.87
N TYR A 204 11.06 5.96 -10.59
CA TYR A 204 12.43 5.87 -10.07
C TYR A 204 13.47 6.42 -11.07
N LYS A 205 13.41 5.99 -12.34
CA LYS A 205 14.35 6.46 -13.37
C LYS A 205 14.24 7.96 -13.62
N LEU A 206 13.01 8.48 -13.66
CA LEU A 206 12.74 9.91 -13.76
C LEU A 206 13.34 10.65 -12.56
N GLY A 207 13.17 10.12 -11.35
CA GLY A 207 13.76 10.69 -10.15
C GLY A 207 15.28 10.75 -10.19
N VAL A 208 15.95 9.67 -10.61
CA VAL A 208 17.40 9.64 -10.80
C VAL A 208 17.84 10.65 -11.87
N PHE A 209 17.13 10.71 -12.99
CA PHE A 209 17.40 11.66 -14.06
C PHE A 209 17.29 13.12 -13.60
N LEU A 210 16.18 13.47 -12.93
CA LEU A 210 15.95 14.82 -12.40
C LEU A 210 17.02 15.19 -11.36
N MET A 211 17.41 14.24 -10.50
CA MET A 211 18.47 14.45 -9.52
C MET A 211 19.82 14.73 -10.19
N SER A 212 20.19 13.94 -11.20
CA SER A 212 21.47 14.11 -11.91
C SER A 212 21.53 15.38 -12.77
N PHE A 213 20.42 15.77 -13.42
CA PHE A 213 20.42 16.84 -14.42
C PHE A 213 19.97 18.20 -13.86
N LEU A 214 19.00 18.21 -12.94
CA LEU A 214 18.39 19.43 -12.40
C LEU A 214 18.73 19.67 -10.91
N GLY A 215 19.45 18.72 -10.30
CA GLY A 215 19.93 18.82 -8.93
C GLY A 215 18.90 18.48 -7.86
N VAL A 216 19.39 18.34 -6.62
CA VAL A 216 18.62 17.86 -5.47
C VAL A 216 17.46 18.79 -5.09
N LYS A 217 17.63 20.12 -5.24
CA LYS A 217 16.61 21.10 -4.88
C LYS A 217 15.33 20.93 -5.70
N LEU A 218 15.46 20.85 -7.02
CA LEU A 218 14.29 20.70 -7.89
C LEU A 218 13.63 19.34 -7.73
N MET A 219 14.43 18.27 -7.57
CA MET A 219 13.92 16.95 -7.26
C MET A 219 13.14 16.92 -5.94
N SER A 220 13.62 17.60 -4.90
CA SER A 220 12.91 17.72 -3.63
C SER A 220 11.55 18.42 -3.80
N LEU A 221 11.51 19.53 -4.54
CA LEU A 221 10.26 20.24 -4.84
C LEU A 221 9.28 19.37 -5.63
N PHE A 222 9.77 18.61 -6.61
CA PHE A 222 8.97 17.68 -7.40
C PHE A 222 8.33 16.59 -6.53
N ASN A 223 9.12 15.95 -5.65
CA ASN A 223 8.63 14.94 -4.71
C ASN A 223 7.63 15.54 -3.71
N TYR A 224 7.92 16.73 -3.20
CA TYR A 224 7.03 17.40 -2.27
C TYR A 224 5.68 17.72 -2.92
N ARG A 225 5.67 18.22 -4.17
CA ARG A 225 4.44 18.51 -4.91
C ARG A 225 3.60 17.27 -5.16
N ILE A 226 4.20 16.17 -5.63
CA ILE A 226 3.41 14.97 -5.92
C ILE A 226 2.77 14.38 -4.66
N ILE A 227 3.47 14.43 -3.54
CA ILE A 227 2.93 14.04 -2.23
C ILE A 227 1.76 14.96 -1.86
N CYS A 228 1.94 16.29 -1.93
CA CYS A 228 0.88 17.26 -1.62
C CYS A 228 -0.33 17.21 -2.55
N ASN A 229 -0.16 16.70 -3.77
CA ASN A 229 -1.21 16.64 -4.80
C ASN A 229 -1.98 15.30 -4.80
N THR A 230 -1.65 14.41 -3.86
CA THR A 230 -2.35 13.13 -3.62
C THR A 230 -2.97 13.14 -2.22
N THR A 231 -3.98 12.30 -2.00
CA THR A 231 -4.81 12.38 -0.78
C THR A 231 -4.22 11.58 0.38
N PHE A 232 -3.71 10.37 0.13
CA PHE A 232 -3.21 9.48 1.18
C PHE A 232 -2.00 8.68 0.74
N ALA A 233 -1.20 8.20 1.68
CA ALA A 233 -0.15 7.21 1.41
C ALA A 233 -0.58 5.82 1.90
N ILE A 234 -0.21 4.78 1.15
CA ILE A 234 -0.44 3.39 1.55
C ILE A 234 0.80 2.54 1.37
N SER A 235 1.10 1.70 2.35
CA SER A 235 2.13 0.66 2.24
C SER A 235 1.67 -0.65 2.84
N ASN A 236 2.12 -1.76 2.28
CA ASN A 236 1.95 -3.08 2.87
C ASN A 236 3.32 -3.76 3.00
N VAL A 237 3.66 -4.17 4.23
CA VAL A 237 4.89 -4.89 4.53
C VAL A 237 4.54 -6.26 5.10
N MET A 238 4.94 -7.31 4.37
CA MET A 238 4.87 -8.67 4.88
C MET A 238 5.93 -8.86 5.97
N GLY A 239 5.49 -9.04 7.21
CA GLY A 239 6.36 -9.45 8.32
C GLY A 239 6.44 -10.98 8.46
N PRO A 240 7.11 -11.46 9.53
CA PRO A 240 7.29 -12.89 9.80
C PRO A 240 5.97 -13.62 9.98
N GLN A 241 5.93 -14.86 9.49
CA GLN A 241 4.78 -15.76 9.68
C GLN A 241 4.82 -16.50 11.01
N GLU A 242 5.92 -16.35 11.75
CA GLU A 242 6.25 -17.12 12.94
C GLU A 242 6.51 -16.14 14.08
N GLU A 243 6.29 -16.57 15.31
CA GLU A 243 6.64 -15.76 16.48
C GLU A 243 8.15 -15.53 16.55
N ILE A 244 8.51 -14.26 16.78
CA ILE A 244 9.89 -13.83 16.89
C ILE A 244 10.17 -13.26 18.28
N SER A 245 11.44 -13.30 18.67
CA SER A 245 11.96 -12.68 19.88
C SER A 245 13.14 -11.75 19.56
N ILE A 246 13.33 -10.74 20.40
CA ILE A 246 14.47 -9.81 20.37
C ILE A 246 15.18 -9.93 21.71
N ALA A 247 16.46 -10.32 21.70
CA ALA A 247 17.25 -10.56 22.90
C ALA A 247 16.53 -11.46 23.93
N GLY A 248 15.85 -12.53 23.45
CA GLY A 248 15.08 -13.46 24.28
C GLY A 248 13.67 -12.99 24.67
N ASN A 249 13.28 -11.76 24.34
CA ASN A 249 11.95 -11.23 24.66
C ASN A 249 10.99 -11.42 23.47
N PRO A 250 9.84 -12.10 23.65
CA PRO A 250 8.89 -12.34 22.56
C PRO A 250 8.25 -11.03 22.09
N VAL A 251 8.16 -10.86 20.77
CA VAL A 251 7.52 -9.72 20.13
C VAL A 251 6.02 -9.98 20.03
N THR A 252 5.21 -9.08 20.60
CA THR A 252 3.75 -9.19 20.59
C THR A 252 3.10 -8.62 19.34
N TYR A 253 3.61 -7.50 18.82
CA TYR A 253 3.14 -6.86 17.60
C TYR A 253 4.26 -6.06 16.92
N ILE A 254 4.12 -5.86 15.61
CA ILE A 254 5.03 -5.04 14.81
C ILE A 254 4.21 -3.93 14.15
N ARG A 255 4.54 -2.68 14.46
CA ARG A 255 3.88 -1.50 13.90
C ARG A 255 4.91 -0.51 13.36
N ASN A 256 4.63 0.07 12.20
CA ASN A 256 5.48 1.04 11.53
C ASN A 256 4.68 2.28 11.10
N THR A 257 5.05 3.43 11.64
CA THR A 257 4.37 4.70 11.36
C THR A 257 5.39 5.75 10.92
N PRO A 258 5.40 6.16 9.65
CA PRO A 258 6.20 7.31 9.23
C PRO A 258 5.55 8.60 9.74
N SER A 259 6.34 9.49 10.31
CA SER A 259 5.91 10.86 10.61
C SER A 259 6.29 11.81 9.48
N SER A 260 5.80 13.05 9.55
CA SER A 260 6.28 14.16 8.70
C SER A 260 5.97 14.01 7.20
N CYS A 261 4.87 13.33 6.86
CA CYS A 261 4.33 13.33 5.50
C CYS A 261 3.27 14.43 5.32
N PRO A 262 3.30 15.21 4.22
CA PRO A 262 2.26 16.19 3.87
C PRO A 262 0.83 15.62 3.77
N HIS A 263 0.69 14.30 3.60
CA HIS A 263 -0.62 13.65 3.65
C HIS A 263 -1.29 13.81 5.02
N ALA A 264 -2.59 14.10 5.01
CA ALA A 264 -3.39 14.12 6.24
C ALA A 264 -3.58 12.70 6.81
N ILE A 265 -3.54 11.68 5.96
CA ILE A 265 -3.71 10.27 6.34
C ILE A 265 -2.66 9.40 5.67
N THR A 266 -2.03 8.53 6.46
CA THR A 266 -1.08 7.52 6.00
C THR A 266 -1.48 6.17 6.58
N ILE A 267 -1.48 5.15 5.73
CA ILE A 267 -2.03 3.82 6.02
C ILE A 267 -0.94 2.78 5.82
N HIS A 268 -0.57 2.07 6.87
CA HIS A 268 0.52 1.10 6.84
C HIS A 268 0.04 -0.23 7.40
N MET A 269 0.01 -1.26 6.54
CA MET A 269 -0.28 -2.62 6.99
C MET A 269 1.02 -3.37 7.26
N VAL A 270 1.10 -4.02 8.41
CA VAL A 270 2.14 -5.00 8.72
C VAL A 270 1.49 -6.31 9.12
N SER A 271 1.83 -7.39 8.43
CA SER A 271 1.39 -8.74 8.81
C SER A 271 2.42 -9.41 9.72
N TYR A 272 1.99 -10.00 10.83
CA TYR A 272 2.84 -10.73 11.76
C TYR A 272 2.03 -11.85 12.43
N ASP A 273 2.55 -13.08 12.43
CA ASP A 273 1.95 -14.22 13.15
C ASP A 273 0.43 -14.39 12.87
N GLY A 274 0.07 -14.49 11.60
CA GLY A 274 -1.33 -14.64 11.16
C GLY A 274 -2.24 -13.42 11.37
N LYS A 275 -1.76 -12.37 12.05
CA LYS A 275 -2.45 -11.08 12.26
C LYS A 275 -1.98 -10.07 11.22
N ALA A 276 -2.83 -9.09 10.93
CA ALA A 276 -2.49 -7.94 10.11
C ALA A 276 -2.98 -6.67 10.79
N ASP A 277 -2.02 -5.88 11.27
CA ASP A 277 -2.28 -4.59 11.91
C ASP A 277 -2.18 -3.50 10.85
N LEU A 278 -3.26 -2.75 10.67
CA LEU A 278 -3.34 -1.58 9.81
C LEU A 278 -3.22 -0.31 10.66
N GLN A 279 -2.03 0.29 10.66
CA GLN A 279 -1.80 1.58 11.31
C GLN A 279 -2.35 2.71 10.46
N ILE A 280 -3.11 3.58 11.10
CA ILE A 280 -3.77 4.74 10.50
C ILE A 280 -3.25 5.96 11.23
N LEU A 281 -2.26 6.63 10.64
CA LEU A 281 -1.70 7.85 11.21
C LEU A 281 -2.33 9.05 10.49
N VAL A 282 -2.92 9.93 11.28
CA VAL A 282 -3.67 11.08 10.78
C VAL A 282 -3.19 12.41 11.35
N ALA A 283 -3.35 13.49 10.61
CA ALA A 283 -3.23 14.85 11.13
C ALA A 283 -4.45 15.14 12.04
N LYS A 284 -4.17 15.37 13.33
CA LYS A 284 -5.17 15.46 14.40
C LYS A 284 -6.28 16.46 14.10
N ASP A 285 -5.93 17.60 13.51
CA ASP A 285 -6.89 18.70 13.31
C ASP A 285 -7.71 18.53 12.03
N ILE A 286 -7.31 17.62 11.12
CA ILE A 286 -8.07 17.30 9.90
C ILE A 286 -8.98 16.10 10.14
N ILE A 287 -8.46 15.08 10.83
CA ILE A 287 -9.19 13.85 11.15
C ILE A 287 -9.12 13.70 12.69
N PRO A 288 -10.12 14.22 13.42
CA PRO A 288 -10.08 14.27 14.88
C PRO A 288 -10.16 12.87 15.51
N ASP A 289 -10.93 11.96 14.92
CA ASP A 289 -11.24 10.64 15.49
C ASP A 289 -10.80 9.50 14.56
N PRO A 290 -9.51 9.16 14.51
CA PRO A 290 -9.02 8.07 13.66
C PRO A 290 -9.52 6.69 14.07
N ASP A 291 -10.00 6.51 15.31
CA ASP A 291 -10.63 5.26 15.76
C ASP A 291 -11.92 4.95 15.00
N VAL A 292 -12.64 5.98 14.55
CA VAL A 292 -13.82 5.81 13.68
C VAL A 292 -13.42 5.25 12.31
N LEU A 293 -12.32 5.75 11.74
CA LEU A 293 -11.75 5.19 10.51
C LEU A 293 -11.30 3.74 10.69
N ALA A 294 -10.67 3.42 11.82
CA ALA A 294 -10.25 2.06 12.13
C ALA A 294 -11.45 1.10 12.13
N ARG A 295 -12.53 1.48 12.81
CA ARG A 295 -13.79 0.71 12.81
C ARG A 295 -14.36 0.54 11.41
N TYR A 296 -14.39 1.58 10.58
CA TYR A 296 -14.87 1.44 9.20
C TYR A 296 -14.04 0.49 8.35
N PHE A 297 -12.73 0.39 8.58
CA PHE A 297 -11.90 -0.61 7.90
C PHE A 297 -12.16 -2.03 8.43
N GLU A 298 -12.36 -2.20 9.74
CA GLU A 298 -12.74 -3.48 10.34
C GLU A 298 -14.11 -3.96 9.85
N ASP A 299 -15.12 -3.09 9.89
CA ASP A 299 -16.48 -3.37 9.40
C ASP A 299 -16.47 -3.74 7.92
N ALA A 300 -15.67 -3.03 7.10
CA ALA A 300 -15.56 -3.32 5.67
C ALA A 300 -15.04 -4.74 5.40
N LEU A 301 -14.03 -5.21 6.14
CA LEU A 301 -13.55 -6.59 6.00
C LEU A 301 -14.63 -7.59 6.43
N MET A 302 -15.33 -7.32 7.54
CA MET A 302 -16.35 -8.23 8.08
C MET A 302 -17.55 -8.38 7.13
N GLU A 303 -17.99 -7.29 6.51
CA GLU A 303 -19.05 -7.31 5.51
C GLU A 303 -18.63 -8.04 4.23
N MET A 304 -17.42 -7.77 3.73
CA MET A 304 -16.87 -8.50 2.58
C MET A 304 -16.78 -10.00 2.87
N LYS A 305 -16.36 -10.39 4.08
CA LYS A 305 -16.31 -11.78 4.52
C LYS A 305 -17.70 -12.41 4.59
N LYS A 306 -18.69 -11.68 5.12
CA LYS A 306 -20.09 -12.13 5.19
C LYS A 306 -20.63 -12.40 3.79
N GLN A 307 -20.46 -11.47 2.85
CA GLN A 307 -20.87 -11.64 1.46
C GLN A 307 -20.15 -12.83 0.80
N ALA A 308 -18.82 -12.91 0.95
CA ALA A 308 -18.02 -14.01 0.41
C ALA A 308 -18.49 -15.39 0.91
N THR A 309 -18.93 -15.49 2.15
CA THR A 309 -19.43 -16.75 2.73
C THR A 309 -20.84 -17.08 2.23
N GLN A 310 -21.69 -16.07 2.05
CA GLN A 310 -23.03 -16.24 1.46
C GLN A 310 -22.94 -16.73 0.01
N ASP A 311 -22.11 -16.11 -0.82
CA ASP A 311 -21.91 -16.51 -2.23
C ASP A 311 -21.40 -17.96 -2.37
N GLN A 312 -20.58 -18.42 -1.41
CA GLN A 312 -20.11 -19.81 -1.36
C GLN A 312 -21.21 -20.79 -0.96
N SER A 313 -22.16 -20.37 -0.11
CA SER A 313 -23.28 -21.22 0.30
C SER A 313 -24.32 -21.37 -0.80
N THR A 314 -24.58 -20.32 -1.59
CA THR A 314 -25.52 -20.35 -2.72
C THR A 314 -24.97 -21.10 -3.92
N SER A 315 -23.65 -21.08 -4.16
CA SER A 315 -23.00 -21.85 -5.24
C SER A 315 -22.95 -23.37 -4.99
N LYS A 316 -23.32 -23.85 -3.81
CA LYS A 316 -23.36 -25.30 -3.47
C LYS A 316 -24.73 -25.95 -3.70
N PHE A 317 -25.72 -25.17 -4.10
CA PHE A 317 -27.04 -25.60 -4.56
C PHE A 317 -27.20 -25.31 -6.05
#